data_AF-A0AAV7V6W1-F1
#
_entry.id   AF-A0AAV7V6W1-F1
#
_cell.length_a   1.000
_cell.length_b   1.000
_cell.length_c   1.000
_cell.angle_alpha   90.00
_cell.angle_beta   90.00
_cell.angle_gamma   90.00
#
_symmetry.space_group_name_H-M   'P 1'
#
loop_
_entity.id
_entity.type
_entity.pdbx_description
1 polymer ?
#
loop_
_entity_poly.entity_id
_entity_poly.type
_entity_poly.pdbx_seq_one_letter_code
_entity_poly.pdbx_strand_id
1 'polypeptide(L)'
;MLRQEDVSVQTLRQEHVLVLAGGVEDALVLAGGVEDGLVLAGGVEDILVLAGGVEDAFDALGGVEDALVLAGGVEDALVLVGGVEDTLVLAGGVEDALGGVEDALVLAGGVEDVLGGVEDTLVLAGGVEDTLGGVEDALVLAGGVEDALVLVGGVEDTLGLAVGVEDALGGVEDALVLTGGVEDALVLAGGVEDALVLAGGVEDVLVLAGGVEDTLVLAGGVEDALVLAGGVEDALVLAGGVEDTLVLAGGVEDALVLAG
;
A
#
# COMPACT_ATOMS: atom_id res chain seq x y z
N MET A 1 6.89 42.61 -14.07
CA MET A 1 6.45 41.87 -12.87
C MET A 1 6.32 40.42 -13.29
N LEU A 2 7.39 39.66 -13.10
CA LEU A 2 7.40 38.20 -13.04
C LEU A 2 8.40 37.93 -11.92
N ARG A 3 7.92 37.34 -10.81
CA ARG A 3 8.80 36.84 -9.75
C ARG A 3 9.60 35.70 -10.37
N GLN A 4 10.89 35.69 -10.11
CA GLN A 4 11.77 34.59 -10.45
C GLN A 4 11.57 33.61 -9.30
N GLU A 5 10.79 32.55 -9.53
CA GLU A 5 10.66 31.42 -8.60
C GLU A 5 12.02 30.71 -8.63
N ASP A 6 12.70 30.65 -7.48
CA ASP A 6 14.12 30.28 -7.40
C ASP A 6 14.23 28.75 -7.35
N VAL A 7 14.00 28.09 -8.50
CA VAL A 7 14.25 26.64 -8.64
C VAL A 7 15.74 26.36 -8.50
N SER A 8 16.12 25.65 -7.45
CA SER A 8 17.52 25.27 -7.19
C SER A 8 17.82 23.90 -7.79
N VAL A 9 18.58 23.87 -8.90
CA VAL A 9 19.02 22.61 -9.53
C VAL A 9 20.47 22.34 -9.16
N GLN A 10 20.73 21.23 -8.47
CA GLN A 10 22.07 20.77 -8.16
C GLN A 10 22.36 19.45 -8.86
N THR A 11 23.44 19.41 -9.65
CA THR A 11 23.91 18.15 -10.25
C THR A 11 25.06 17.61 -9.42
N LEU A 12 24.87 16.43 -8.83
CA LEU A 12 25.78 15.85 -7.84
C LEU A 12 26.01 14.38 -8.18
N ARG A 13 27.28 13.99 -8.24
CA ARG A 13 27.69 12.60 -8.12
C ARG A 13 28.60 12.56 -6.91
N GLN A 14 28.10 12.06 -5.78
CA GLN A 14 28.84 12.05 -4.53
C GLN A 14 29.04 10.62 -4.07
N GLU A 15 30.31 10.30 -3.79
CA GLU A 15 30.76 9.05 -3.17
C GLU A 15 30.67 9.14 -1.63
N HIS A 16 30.00 10.17 -1.09
CA HIS A 16 29.95 10.47 0.35
C HIS A 16 28.59 11.05 0.72
N VAL A 17 28.25 10.94 2.02
CA VAL A 17 27.02 11.47 2.60
C VAL A 17 26.85 12.95 2.25
N LEU A 18 25.72 13.27 1.62
CA LEU A 18 25.35 14.64 1.29
C LEU A 18 24.40 15.19 2.34
N VAL A 19 24.80 16.26 3.04
CA VAL A 19 23.92 16.96 4.00
C VAL A 19 23.52 18.33 3.47
N LEU A 20 22.23 18.53 3.24
CA LEU A 20 21.65 19.86 2.99
C LEU A 20 20.98 20.37 4.27
N ALA A 21 21.43 21.52 4.74
CA ALA A 21 20.89 22.18 5.92
C ALA A 21 20.16 23.46 5.53
N GLY A 22 18.93 23.62 6.03
CA GLY A 22 18.04 24.74 5.74
C GLY A 22 16.74 24.26 5.09
N GLY A 23 15.64 24.98 5.32
CA GLY A 23 14.39 24.73 4.62
C GLY A 23 14.45 25.21 3.17
N VAL A 24 13.70 24.57 2.30
CA VAL A 24 13.50 24.97 0.91
C VAL A 24 12.08 25.54 0.79
N GLU A 25 11.95 26.82 0.47
CA GLU A 25 10.64 27.47 0.32
C GLU A 25 10.00 27.14 -1.06
N ASP A 26 10.82 27.03 -2.12
CA ASP A 26 10.36 26.70 -3.47
C ASP A 26 10.76 25.25 -3.84
N ALA A 27 11.08 24.97 -5.12
CA ALA A 27 11.50 23.65 -5.57
C ALA A 27 13.02 23.39 -5.45
N LEU A 28 13.38 22.18 -5.02
CA LEU A 28 14.74 21.65 -5.02
C LEU A 28 14.84 20.40 -5.91
N VAL A 29 15.73 20.46 -6.91
CA VAL A 29 15.97 19.34 -7.85
C VAL A 29 17.41 18.86 -7.73
N LEU A 30 17.57 17.61 -7.33
CA LEU A 30 18.84 16.91 -7.24
C LEU A 30 19.00 15.96 -8.43
N ALA A 31 19.95 16.29 -9.30
CA ALA A 31 20.28 15.49 -10.47
C ALA A 31 21.54 14.65 -10.21
N GLY A 32 21.39 13.33 -10.16
CA GLY A 32 22.47 12.36 -10.00
C GLY A 32 22.32 11.49 -8.75
N GLY A 33 23.00 10.35 -8.76
CA GLY A 33 22.91 9.38 -7.67
C GLY A 33 23.88 9.68 -6.53
N VAL A 34 23.55 9.16 -5.35
CA VAL A 34 24.32 9.29 -4.12
C VAL A 34 24.65 7.90 -3.59
N GLU A 35 25.92 7.57 -3.39
CA GLU A 35 26.34 6.22 -2.96
C GLU A 35 26.16 6.06 -1.43
N ASP A 36 26.74 6.94 -0.61
CA ASP A 36 26.74 6.77 0.88
C ASP A 36 25.49 7.36 1.60
N GLY A 37 24.51 7.92 0.89
CA GLY A 37 23.28 8.48 1.49
C GLY A 37 23.12 10.01 1.47
N LEU A 38 21.88 10.47 1.67
CA LEU A 38 21.49 11.88 1.59
C LEU A 38 20.62 12.31 2.77
N VAL A 39 20.98 13.42 3.42
CA VAL A 39 20.25 13.95 4.58
C VAL A 39 19.76 15.37 4.30
N LEU A 40 18.45 15.58 4.40
CA LEU A 40 17.78 16.88 4.42
C LEU A 40 17.39 17.24 5.86
N ALA A 41 18.12 18.18 6.45
CA ALA A 41 17.89 18.62 7.82
C ALA A 41 16.82 19.73 7.95
N GLY A 42 16.12 20.06 6.87
CA GLY A 42 15.05 21.06 6.82
C GLY A 42 13.88 20.57 5.96
N GLY A 43 12.72 21.18 6.14
CA GLY A 43 11.52 20.87 5.35
C GLY A 43 11.56 21.50 3.96
N VAL A 44 10.71 21.01 3.08
CA VAL A 44 10.48 21.54 1.73
C VAL A 44 9.02 21.96 1.65
N GLU A 45 8.75 23.24 1.44
CA GLU A 45 7.37 23.75 1.32
C GLU A 45 6.76 23.29 -0.01
N ASP A 46 7.39 23.61 -1.15
CA ASP A 46 6.87 23.17 -2.46
C ASP A 46 7.33 21.73 -2.82
N ILE A 47 8.34 21.61 -3.71
CA ILE A 47 8.63 20.34 -4.40
C ILE A 47 10.08 19.90 -4.21
N LEU A 48 10.27 18.66 -3.79
CA LEU A 48 11.54 17.96 -3.83
C LEU A 48 11.56 16.94 -4.97
N VAL A 49 12.55 17.03 -5.87
CA VAL A 49 12.78 16.00 -6.90
C VAL A 49 14.19 15.43 -6.81
N LEU A 50 14.28 14.11 -6.61
CA LEU A 50 15.52 13.35 -6.71
C LEU A 50 15.50 12.54 -8.00
N ALA A 51 16.30 12.95 -8.98
CA ALA A 51 16.33 12.28 -10.29
C ALA A 51 17.28 11.07 -10.35
N GLY A 52 18.20 10.95 -9.39
CA GLY A 52 19.08 9.78 -9.23
C GLY A 52 18.57 8.81 -8.17
N GLY A 53 19.25 7.68 -7.99
CA GLY A 53 19.01 6.78 -6.85
C GLY A 53 19.93 7.08 -5.67
N VAL A 54 19.61 6.51 -4.51
CA VAL A 54 20.43 6.54 -3.29
C VAL A 54 20.78 5.09 -2.93
N GLU A 55 22.06 4.74 -2.85
CA GLU A 55 22.47 3.33 -2.59
C GLU A 55 22.45 2.97 -1.09
N ASP A 56 22.39 3.95 -0.20
CA ASP A 56 22.28 3.76 1.26
C ASP A 56 20.96 4.38 1.73
N ALA A 57 20.99 5.35 2.65
CA ALA A 57 19.78 5.98 3.18
C ALA A 57 19.50 7.38 2.61
N PHE A 58 18.21 7.70 2.44
CA PHE A 58 17.71 9.08 2.29
C PHE A 58 16.89 9.46 3.53
N ASP A 59 17.39 10.45 4.28
CA ASP A 59 16.75 10.98 5.48
C ASP A 59 16.20 12.39 5.23
N ALA A 60 14.88 12.56 5.20
CA ALA A 60 14.22 13.86 5.30
C ALA A 60 13.71 14.09 6.74
N LEU A 61 14.44 14.92 7.47
CA LEU A 61 14.13 15.24 8.87
C LEU A 61 13.13 16.38 9.01
N GLY A 62 12.89 17.13 7.94
CA GLY A 62 11.73 18.00 7.79
C GLY A 62 10.76 17.40 6.79
N GLY A 63 9.47 17.61 7.00
CA GLY A 63 8.43 17.14 6.08
C GLY A 63 8.51 17.84 4.72
N VAL A 64 7.75 17.31 3.77
CA VAL A 64 7.52 17.94 2.47
C VAL A 64 6.05 18.32 2.40
N GLU A 65 5.71 19.59 2.20
CA GLU A 65 4.30 20.03 2.20
C GLU A 65 3.64 19.61 0.86
N ASP A 66 4.10 20.09 -0.31
CA ASP A 66 3.39 19.75 -1.57
C ASP A 66 3.81 18.40 -2.23
N ALA A 67 5.10 18.20 -2.54
CA ALA A 67 5.47 16.99 -3.31
C ALA A 67 6.90 16.50 -3.15
N LEU A 68 7.05 15.19 -2.91
CA LEU A 68 8.32 14.47 -2.98
C LEU A 68 8.28 13.48 -4.15
N VAL A 69 9.23 13.62 -5.09
CA VAL A 69 9.35 12.75 -6.25
C VAL A 69 10.74 12.11 -6.30
N LEU A 70 10.82 10.79 -6.11
CA LEU A 70 12.04 10.00 -6.34
C LEU A 70 11.91 9.25 -7.67
N ALA A 71 12.65 9.71 -8.68
CA ALA A 71 12.69 9.02 -9.96
C ALA A 71 13.63 7.80 -9.94
N GLY A 72 14.64 7.82 -9.07
CA GLY A 72 15.49 6.66 -8.76
C GLY A 72 14.97 5.90 -7.54
N GLY A 73 15.53 4.71 -7.31
CA GLY A 73 15.25 3.92 -6.11
C GLY A 73 16.14 4.32 -4.94
N VAL A 74 15.78 3.84 -3.75
CA VAL A 74 16.64 3.89 -2.57
C VAL A 74 16.88 2.47 -2.10
N GLU A 75 18.15 2.06 -2.08
CA GLU A 75 18.51 0.66 -1.87
C GLU A 75 18.43 0.23 -0.41
N ASP A 76 18.66 1.10 0.59
CA ASP A 76 18.55 0.71 2.01
C ASP A 76 17.29 1.32 2.64
N ALA A 77 17.30 2.63 2.97
CA ALA A 77 16.22 3.23 3.75
C ALA A 77 15.77 4.62 3.27
N LEU A 78 14.46 4.82 3.15
CA LEU A 78 13.79 6.12 3.04
C LEU A 78 13.16 6.53 4.36
N VAL A 79 13.71 7.53 5.04
CA VAL A 79 13.17 8.01 6.32
C VAL A 79 12.60 9.43 6.18
N LEU A 80 11.29 9.59 6.35
CA LEU A 80 10.56 10.86 6.30
C LEU A 80 9.96 11.19 7.67
N VAL A 81 10.76 11.78 8.56
CA VAL A 81 10.37 12.03 9.96
C VAL A 81 9.23 13.06 10.09
N GLY A 82 9.08 13.94 9.11
CA GLY A 82 7.97 14.89 9.02
C GLY A 82 6.84 14.49 8.07
N GLY A 83 6.94 13.32 7.43
CA GLY A 83 5.99 12.89 6.41
C GLY A 83 6.00 13.73 5.14
N VAL A 84 5.03 13.44 4.27
CA VAL A 84 4.66 14.26 3.12
C VAL A 84 3.19 14.62 3.26
N GLU A 85 2.82 15.90 3.23
CA GLU A 85 1.42 16.31 3.38
C GLU A 85 0.63 15.92 2.12
N ASP A 86 0.98 16.45 0.96
CA ASP A 86 0.21 16.19 -0.27
C ASP A 86 0.67 14.91 -1.01
N THR A 87 1.79 14.94 -1.75
CA THR A 87 2.08 13.86 -2.72
C THR A 87 3.48 13.26 -2.63
N LEU A 88 3.54 11.93 -2.47
CA LEU A 88 4.78 11.15 -2.55
C LEU A 88 4.74 10.24 -3.78
N VAL A 89 5.72 10.39 -4.68
CA VAL A 89 5.85 9.54 -5.87
C VAL A 89 7.22 8.86 -5.91
N LEU A 90 7.25 7.52 -5.86
CA LEU A 90 8.48 6.72 -6.04
C LEU A 90 8.37 5.92 -7.34
N ALA A 91 9.17 6.33 -8.33
CA ALA A 91 9.27 5.58 -9.58
C ALA A 91 10.27 4.42 -9.47
N GLY A 92 11.28 4.55 -8.61
CA GLY A 92 12.19 3.48 -8.26
C GLY A 92 11.68 2.65 -7.08
N GLY A 93 12.31 1.49 -6.85
CA GLY A 93 12.02 0.67 -5.68
C GLY A 93 12.67 1.20 -4.41
N VAL A 94 12.15 0.78 -3.27
CA VAL A 94 12.66 1.12 -1.94
C VAL A 94 12.70 -0.15 -1.11
N GLU A 95 13.81 -0.46 -0.45
CA GLU A 95 13.86 -1.61 0.47
C GLU A 95 13.02 -1.26 1.72
N ASP A 96 13.48 -0.32 2.54
CA ASP A 96 12.74 0.14 3.73
C ASP A 96 12.22 1.58 3.60
N ALA A 97 10.92 1.81 3.78
CA ALA A 97 10.31 3.13 3.87
C ALA A 97 9.71 3.41 5.26
N LEU A 98 10.22 4.43 5.95
CA LEU A 98 9.73 4.89 7.25
C LEU A 98 9.17 6.31 7.14
N GLY A 99 7.85 6.48 7.15
CA GLY A 99 7.21 7.79 7.13
C GLY A 99 5.76 7.74 6.70
N GLY A 100 4.97 8.74 7.10
CA GLY A 100 3.58 8.86 6.70
C GLY A 100 3.40 9.77 5.48
N VAL A 101 2.31 9.56 4.75
CA VAL A 101 1.83 10.47 3.70
C VAL A 101 0.39 10.84 4.05
N GLU A 102 0.01 12.12 4.05
CA GLU A 102 -1.37 12.50 4.38
C GLU A 102 -2.26 12.22 3.16
N ASP A 103 -2.09 12.88 2.02
CA ASP A 103 -3.03 12.72 0.89
C ASP A 103 -2.70 11.51 -0.01
N ALA A 104 -1.56 11.49 -0.73
CA ALA A 104 -1.38 10.53 -1.82
C ALA A 104 0.03 9.95 -1.97
N LEU A 105 0.10 8.62 -1.93
CA LEU A 105 1.32 7.84 -2.13
C LEU A 105 1.20 7.02 -3.43
N VAL A 106 2.11 7.24 -4.38
CA VAL A 106 2.20 6.48 -5.64
C VAL A 106 3.54 5.77 -5.78
N LEU A 107 3.51 4.44 -5.81
CA LEU A 107 4.66 3.55 -5.96
C LEU A 107 4.61 2.85 -7.31
N ALA A 108 5.45 3.26 -8.25
CA ALA A 108 5.63 2.52 -9.49
C ALA A 108 6.73 1.46 -9.39
N GLY A 109 7.70 1.65 -8.50
CA GLY A 109 8.65 0.63 -8.07
C GLY A 109 8.06 -0.31 -7.03
N GLY A 110 8.77 -1.41 -6.72
CA GLY A 110 8.41 -2.28 -5.60
C GLY A 110 8.89 -1.72 -4.28
N VAL A 111 8.25 -2.12 -3.18
CA VAL A 111 8.71 -1.80 -1.82
C VAL A 111 8.78 -3.08 -1.00
N GLU A 112 9.87 -3.31 -0.27
CA GLU A 112 9.95 -4.48 0.61
C GLU A 112 9.16 -4.20 1.90
N ASP A 113 9.47 -3.11 2.60
CA ASP A 113 8.83 -2.71 3.85
C ASP A 113 8.39 -1.23 3.89
N VAL A 114 7.16 -0.96 4.33
CA VAL A 114 6.65 0.40 4.65
C VAL A 114 6.13 0.44 6.08
N LEU A 115 6.88 1.09 6.98
CA LEU A 115 6.45 1.32 8.37
C LEU A 115 5.92 2.75 8.58
N GLY A 116 4.87 3.08 7.84
CA GLY A 116 4.09 4.32 7.97
C GLY A 116 2.74 4.21 7.27
N GLY A 117 1.78 5.02 7.69
CA GLY A 117 0.43 5.01 7.13
C GLY A 117 0.25 6.03 6.00
N VAL A 118 -0.78 5.83 5.19
CA VAL A 118 -1.27 6.83 4.24
C VAL A 118 -2.67 7.25 4.69
N GLU A 119 -2.97 8.54 4.83
CA GLU A 119 -4.33 8.94 5.25
C GLU A 119 -5.31 8.70 4.08
N ASP A 120 -5.18 9.37 2.93
CA ASP A 120 -6.16 9.13 1.86
C ASP A 120 -5.78 7.94 0.95
N THR A 121 -4.87 8.14 -0.02
CA THR A 121 -4.77 7.24 -1.18
C THR A 121 -3.40 6.63 -1.40
N LEU A 122 -3.34 5.30 -1.43
CA LEU A 122 -2.15 4.52 -1.78
C LEU A 122 -2.36 3.79 -3.11
N VAL A 123 -1.49 4.06 -4.08
CA VAL A 123 -1.47 3.37 -5.38
C VAL A 123 -0.12 2.68 -5.61
N LEU A 124 -0.16 1.36 -5.70
CA LEU A 124 0.99 0.48 -5.90
C LEU A 124 0.90 -0.23 -7.25
N ALA A 125 1.80 0.12 -8.17
CA ALA A 125 1.96 -0.60 -9.43
C ALA A 125 3.13 -1.60 -9.41
N GLY A 126 4.10 -1.42 -8.51
CA GLY A 126 5.14 -2.40 -8.22
C GLY A 126 4.69 -3.44 -7.20
N GLY A 127 5.54 -4.43 -6.93
CA GLY A 127 5.27 -5.45 -5.94
C GLY A 127 5.53 -4.99 -4.51
N VAL A 128 4.93 -5.68 -3.54
CA VAL A 128 5.23 -5.52 -2.12
C VAL A 128 5.59 -6.88 -1.53
N GLU A 129 6.60 -6.93 -0.68
CA GLU A 129 7.08 -8.17 -0.07
C GLU A 129 6.46 -8.39 1.32
N ASP A 130 6.61 -7.42 2.23
CA ASP A 130 6.28 -7.59 3.65
C ASP A 130 5.19 -6.62 4.14
N THR A 131 5.56 -5.56 4.86
CA THR A 131 4.59 -4.83 5.69
C THR A 131 4.19 -3.49 5.10
N LEU A 132 2.90 -3.17 5.16
CA LEU A 132 2.37 -1.82 4.92
C LEU A 132 1.72 -1.31 6.21
N GLY A 133 1.89 -0.02 6.49
CA GLY A 133 1.02 0.66 7.47
C GLY A 133 -0.43 0.71 6.98
N GLY A 134 -1.33 1.18 7.84
CA GLY A 134 -2.73 1.39 7.49
C GLY A 134 -2.89 2.45 6.40
N VAL A 135 -3.96 2.31 5.62
CA VAL A 135 -4.44 3.33 4.67
C VAL A 135 -5.83 3.77 5.17
N GLU A 136 -6.14 5.04 5.35
CA GLU A 136 -7.49 5.41 5.81
C GLU A 136 -8.50 5.26 4.65
N ASP A 137 -8.35 5.98 3.54
CA ASP A 137 -9.35 5.87 2.46
C ASP A 137 -9.11 4.66 1.52
N ALA A 138 -8.15 4.74 0.59
CA ALA A 138 -8.11 3.83 -0.57
C ALA A 138 -6.74 3.24 -0.88
N LEU A 139 -6.68 1.90 -0.94
CA LEU A 139 -5.53 1.13 -1.44
C LEU A 139 -5.85 0.50 -2.79
N VAL A 140 -5.03 0.80 -3.80
CA VAL A 140 -5.06 0.13 -5.11
C VAL A 140 -3.73 -0.57 -5.40
N LEU A 141 -3.74 -1.90 -5.47
CA LEU A 141 -2.59 -2.72 -5.84
C LEU A 141 -2.77 -3.32 -7.24
N ALA A 142 -1.85 -2.96 -8.14
CA ALA A 142 -1.74 -3.48 -9.50
C ALA A 142 -0.44 -4.29 -9.73
N GLY A 143 0.48 -4.33 -8.76
CA GLY A 143 1.61 -5.26 -8.72
C GLY A 143 1.28 -6.54 -7.95
N GLY A 144 2.14 -7.55 -8.04
CA GLY A 144 1.99 -8.79 -7.26
C GLY A 144 2.51 -8.65 -5.83
N VAL A 145 2.13 -9.57 -4.97
CA VAL A 145 2.64 -9.69 -3.59
C VAL A 145 3.36 -11.02 -3.52
N GLU A 146 4.66 -11.02 -3.20
CA GLU A 146 5.48 -12.24 -3.22
C GLU A 146 5.59 -12.96 -1.87
N ASP A 147 5.28 -12.34 -0.74
CA ASP A 147 5.27 -13.03 0.56
C ASP A 147 3.94 -12.78 1.29
N ALA A 148 3.82 -11.69 2.06
CA ALA A 148 2.63 -11.47 2.87
C ALA A 148 2.27 -9.99 2.97
N LEU A 149 1.16 -9.54 2.38
CA LEU A 149 0.64 -8.20 2.65
C LEU A 149 0.06 -8.12 4.05
N VAL A 150 0.82 -7.54 4.98
CA VAL A 150 0.32 -7.22 6.31
C VAL A 150 -0.03 -5.73 6.38
N LEU A 151 -1.33 -5.42 6.49
CA LEU A 151 -1.83 -4.05 6.65
C LEU A 151 -2.05 -3.72 8.13
N VAL A 152 -1.04 -3.12 8.76
CA VAL A 152 -1.08 -2.74 10.18
C VAL A 152 -1.93 -1.48 10.37
N GLY A 153 -3.23 -1.67 10.60
CA GLY A 153 -4.21 -0.59 10.74
C GLY A 153 -5.47 -0.84 9.90
N GLY A 154 -5.31 -1.61 8.83
CA GLY A 154 -6.38 -1.91 7.87
C GLY A 154 -6.51 -0.86 6.77
N VAL A 155 -7.59 -0.99 6.00
CA VAL A 155 -8.09 0.03 5.07
C VAL A 155 -9.50 0.42 5.51
N GLU A 156 -9.80 1.70 5.72
CA GLU A 156 -11.15 2.12 6.14
C GLU A 156 -12.12 2.03 4.95
N ASP A 157 -11.89 2.75 3.84
CA ASP A 157 -12.87 2.75 2.73
C ASP A 157 -12.69 1.59 1.73
N THR A 158 -11.63 1.58 0.92
CA THR A 158 -11.57 0.69 -0.27
C THR A 158 -10.24 0.03 -0.52
N LEU A 159 -10.26 -1.31 -0.64
CA LEU A 159 -9.11 -2.11 -1.04
C LEU A 159 -9.36 -2.80 -2.40
N GLY A 160 -8.57 -2.45 -3.40
CA GLY A 160 -8.62 -3.03 -4.75
C GLY A 160 -7.34 -3.77 -5.13
N LEU A 161 -7.42 -5.10 -5.29
CA LEU A 161 -6.30 -5.97 -5.69
C LEU A 161 -6.56 -6.55 -7.08
N ALA A 162 -5.73 -6.14 -8.06
CA ALA A 162 -5.86 -6.62 -9.44
C ALA A 162 -5.05 -7.89 -9.75
N VAL A 163 -4.16 -8.31 -8.84
CA VAL A 163 -3.14 -9.35 -9.04
C VAL A 163 -3.27 -10.43 -7.97
N GLY A 164 -2.56 -11.54 -8.14
CA GLY A 164 -2.50 -12.58 -7.14
C GLY A 164 -1.69 -12.16 -5.91
N VAL A 165 -2.07 -12.74 -4.78
CA VAL A 165 -1.44 -12.53 -3.48
C VAL A 165 -1.09 -13.89 -2.90
N GLU A 166 0.13 -14.06 -2.39
CA GLU A 166 0.52 -15.29 -1.66
C GLU A 166 -0.19 -15.33 -0.31
N ASP A 167 0.15 -14.41 0.61
CA ASP A 167 -0.56 -14.20 1.88
C ASP A 167 -1.09 -12.76 2.03
N ALA A 168 -2.30 -12.61 2.60
CA ALA A 168 -2.88 -11.31 2.96
C ALA A 168 -3.44 -11.32 4.39
N LEU A 169 -2.94 -10.41 5.25
CA LEU A 169 -3.38 -10.25 6.63
C LEU A 169 -3.76 -8.79 6.92
N GLY A 170 -5.05 -8.50 7.16
CA GLY A 170 -5.49 -7.12 7.42
C GLY A 170 -6.96 -6.98 7.82
N GLY A 171 -7.40 -5.75 8.07
CA GLY A 171 -8.81 -5.38 8.15
C GLY A 171 -9.18 -4.50 6.97
N VAL A 172 -10.39 -4.64 6.43
CA VAL A 172 -10.99 -3.69 5.49
C VAL A 172 -12.36 -3.36 6.05
N GLU A 173 -12.66 -2.08 6.30
CA GLU A 173 -13.93 -1.68 6.93
C GLU A 173 -15.06 -1.61 5.92
N ASP A 174 -14.93 -0.94 4.77
CA ASP A 174 -16.06 -0.79 3.83
C ASP A 174 -16.04 -1.81 2.68
N ALA A 175 -15.06 -1.75 1.75
CA ALA A 175 -15.10 -2.58 0.53
C ALA A 175 -13.77 -3.20 0.08
N LEU A 176 -13.81 -4.50 -0.24
CA LEU A 176 -12.72 -5.27 -0.82
C LEU A 176 -13.10 -5.83 -2.20
N VAL A 177 -12.27 -5.55 -3.21
CA VAL A 177 -12.37 -6.17 -4.54
C VAL A 177 -11.04 -6.83 -4.92
N LEU A 178 -11.05 -8.15 -5.12
CA LEU A 178 -9.90 -8.93 -5.54
C LEU A 178 -10.22 -9.62 -6.88
N THR A 179 -9.47 -9.30 -7.93
CA THR A 179 -9.64 -9.93 -9.25
C THR A 179 -8.58 -10.98 -9.58
N GLY A 180 -7.44 -10.98 -8.89
CA GLY A 180 -6.45 -12.05 -8.93
C GLY A 180 -6.87 -13.30 -8.15
N GLY A 181 -6.02 -14.33 -8.09
CA GLY A 181 -6.18 -15.47 -7.19
C GLY A 181 -5.39 -15.29 -5.90
N VAL A 182 -5.68 -16.06 -4.86
CA VAL A 182 -4.83 -16.17 -3.66
C VAL A 182 -4.21 -17.55 -3.67
N GLU A 183 -2.89 -17.64 -3.57
CA GLU A 183 -2.18 -18.94 -3.60
C GLU A 183 -2.27 -19.60 -2.21
N ASP A 184 -1.76 -18.97 -1.15
CA ASP A 184 -1.74 -19.56 0.20
C ASP A 184 -2.93 -19.12 1.07
N ALA A 185 -2.89 -17.93 1.70
CA ALA A 185 -3.95 -17.56 2.65
C ALA A 185 -4.43 -16.10 2.57
N LEU A 186 -5.76 -15.93 2.63
CA LEU A 186 -6.40 -14.63 2.85
C LEU A 186 -7.08 -14.61 4.22
N VAL A 187 -6.58 -13.79 5.14
CA VAL A 187 -7.12 -13.63 6.49
C VAL A 187 -7.54 -12.18 6.73
N LEU A 188 -8.84 -11.95 6.87
CA LEU A 188 -9.38 -10.67 7.30
C LEU A 188 -9.75 -10.69 8.78
N ALA A 189 -9.08 -9.86 9.58
CA ALA A 189 -9.29 -9.75 11.02
C ALA A 189 -10.43 -8.78 11.41
N GLY A 190 -10.85 -7.91 10.49
CA GLY A 190 -11.97 -6.96 10.62
C GLY A 190 -13.27 -7.46 9.99
N GLY A 191 -14.36 -6.73 10.23
CA GLY A 191 -15.61 -6.91 9.47
C GLY A 191 -15.63 -5.99 8.25
N VAL A 192 -16.33 -6.39 7.19
CA VAL A 192 -16.53 -5.60 5.97
C VAL A 192 -17.98 -5.12 5.95
N GLU A 193 -18.24 -3.82 5.99
CA GLU A 193 -19.58 -3.22 6.05
C GLU A 193 -20.30 -3.35 4.70
N ASP A 194 -19.68 -2.91 3.59
CA ASP A 194 -20.37 -2.80 2.30
C ASP A 194 -20.21 -4.04 1.38
N ALA A 195 -18.97 -4.39 0.98
CA ALA A 195 -18.81 -5.42 -0.05
C ALA A 195 -17.46 -6.15 -0.05
N LEU A 196 -17.52 -7.48 -0.13
CA LEU A 196 -16.38 -8.34 -0.42
C LEU A 196 -16.61 -9.09 -1.74
N VAL A 197 -15.77 -8.83 -2.74
CA VAL A 197 -15.84 -9.48 -4.07
C VAL A 197 -14.51 -10.14 -4.41
N LEU A 198 -14.50 -11.48 -4.50
CA LEU A 198 -13.36 -12.25 -5.04
C LEU A 198 -13.75 -12.87 -6.38
N ALA A 199 -13.11 -12.44 -7.46
CA ALA A 199 -13.33 -12.99 -8.79
C ALA A 199 -12.37 -14.15 -9.12
N GLY A 200 -11.16 -14.17 -8.56
CA GLY A 200 -10.27 -15.33 -8.63
C GLY A 200 -10.51 -16.33 -7.49
N GLY A 201 -9.86 -17.49 -7.58
CA GLY A 201 -9.94 -18.54 -6.57
C GLY A 201 -8.94 -18.33 -5.44
N VAL A 202 -9.16 -19.04 -4.34
CA VAL A 202 -8.19 -19.20 -3.24
C VAL A 202 -7.77 -20.67 -3.26
N GLU A 203 -6.47 -20.98 -3.41
CA GLU A 203 -6.04 -22.38 -3.43
C GLU A 203 -6.14 -22.96 -2.01
N ASP A 204 -5.45 -22.38 -1.03
CA ASP A 204 -5.38 -22.98 0.31
C ASP A 204 -6.47 -22.47 1.29
N VAL A 205 -6.35 -21.27 1.88
CA VAL A 205 -7.20 -20.87 3.02
C VAL A 205 -7.80 -19.47 2.89
N LEU A 206 -9.13 -19.36 3.11
CA LEU A 206 -9.82 -18.09 3.34
C LEU A 206 -10.41 -18.02 4.75
N VAL A 207 -10.02 -17.01 5.54
CA VAL A 207 -10.53 -16.76 6.90
C VAL A 207 -11.09 -15.34 7.01
N LEU A 208 -12.38 -15.20 7.34
CA LEU A 208 -12.96 -13.92 7.77
C LEU A 208 -13.32 -13.99 9.25
N ALA A 209 -12.62 -13.23 10.09
CA ALA A 209 -12.85 -13.19 11.52
C ALA A 209 -13.98 -12.21 11.90
N GLY A 210 -14.16 -11.14 11.13
CA GLY A 210 -15.34 -10.27 11.18
C GLY A 210 -16.44 -10.73 10.22
N GLY A 211 -17.66 -10.24 10.43
CA GLY A 211 -18.76 -10.48 9.50
C GLY A 211 -18.63 -9.64 8.22
N VAL A 212 -19.48 -9.92 7.22
CA VAL A 212 -19.70 -9.02 6.09
C VAL A 212 -21.12 -8.47 6.22
N GLU A 213 -21.34 -7.18 6.44
CA GLU A 213 -22.69 -6.68 6.70
C GLU A 213 -23.58 -6.77 5.45
N ASP A 214 -23.17 -6.23 4.29
CA ASP A 214 -24.02 -6.20 3.09
C ASP A 214 -23.78 -7.36 2.11
N THR A 215 -22.68 -7.37 1.33
CA THR A 215 -22.51 -8.31 0.18
C THR A 215 -21.19 -9.08 0.16
N LEU A 216 -21.26 -10.41 0.01
CA LEU A 216 -20.12 -11.30 -0.24
C LEU A 216 -20.30 -12.05 -1.58
N VAL A 217 -19.37 -11.88 -2.53
CA VAL A 217 -19.36 -12.60 -3.81
C VAL A 217 -18.04 -13.34 -4.02
N LEU A 218 -18.12 -14.66 -4.17
CA LEU A 218 -17.02 -15.54 -4.56
C LEU A 218 -17.31 -16.16 -5.93
N ALA A 219 -16.68 -15.65 -6.98
CA ALA A 219 -16.79 -16.22 -8.32
C ALA A 219 -15.75 -17.35 -8.55
N GLY A 220 -14.59 -17.26 -7.89
CA GLY A 220 -13.61 -18.34 -7.80
C GLY A 220 -13.99 -19.38 -6.73
N GLY A 221 -13.40 -20.57 -6.84
CA GLY A 221 -13.50 -21.61 -5.80
C GLY A 221 -12.52 -21.39 -4.66
N VAL A 222 -12.73 -22.09 -3.55
CA VAL A 222 -11.74 -22.26 -2.48
C VAL A 222 -11.37 -23.74 -2.47
N GLU A 223 -10.11 -24.11 -2.74
CA GLU A 223 -9.78 -25.55 -2.85
C GLU A 223 -9.80 -26.23 -1.47
N ASP A 224 -9.08 -25.70 -0.49
CA ASP A 224 -8.89 -26.40 0.80
C ASP A 224 -9.85 -25.94 1.93
N ALA A 225 -9.82 -24.68 2.36
CA ALA A 225 -10.57 -24.24 3.55
C ALA A 225 -11.17 -22.83 3.50
N LEU A 226 -12.47 -22.73 3.79
CA LEU A 226 -13.20 -21.48 4.03
C LEU A 226 -13.68 -21.41 5.49
N VAL A 227 -13.28 -20.38 6.23
CA VAL A 227 -13.67 -20.13 7.63
C VAL A 227 -14.28 -18.73 7.78
N LEU A 228 -15.47 -18.65 8.39
CA LEU A 228 -16.21 -17.43 8.68
C LEU A 228 -16.62 -17.41 10.17
N ALA A 229 -16.01 -16.51 10.95
CA ALA A 229 -16.25 -16.37 12.39
C ALA A 229 -17.22 -15.22 12.78
N GLY A 230 -17.91 -14.64 11.80
CA GLY A 230 -18.98 -13.62 11.94
C GLY A 230 -20.19 -13.92 11.04
N GLY A 231 -21.19 -13.03 11.04
CA GLY A 231 -22.39 -13.14 10.20
C GLY A 231 -22.25 -12.51 8.82
N VAL A 232 -23.18 -12.81 7.91
CA VAL A 232 -23.40 -12.09 6.65
C VAL A 232 -24.82 -11.52 6.61
N GLU A 233 -25.04 -10.21 6.68
CA GLU A 233 -26.40 -9.63 6.82
C GLU A 233 -26.96 -8.90 5.58
N ASP A 234 -26.75 -9.38 4.33
CA ASP A 234 -27.80 -9.38 3.26
C ASP A 234 -27.46 -10.04 1.89
N ALA A 235 -26.27 -10.52 1.50
CA ALA A 235 -26.17 -11.62 0.51
C ALA A 235 -24.79 -12.23 0.32
N LEU A 236 -24.73 -13.57 0.23
CA LEU A 236 -23.52 -14.36 -0.07
C LEU A 236 -23.70 -15.17 -1.36
N VAL A 237 -23.02 -14.85 -2.46
CA VAL A 237 -23.07 -15.62 -3.72
C VAL A 237 -21.75 -16.37 -3.96
N LEU A 238 -21.82 -17.69 -4.18
CA LEU A 238 -20.69 -18.58 -4.46
C LEU A 238 -20.92 -19.28 -5.81
N ALA A 239 -20.18 -18.91 -6.85
CA ALA A 239 -20.24 -19.57 -8.17
C ALA A 239 -19.11 -20.61 -8.37
N GLY A 240 -18.09 -20.57 -7.51
CA GLY A 240 -17.07 -21.61 -7.37
C GLY A 240 -17.40 -22.59 -6.25
N GLY A 241 -16.84 -23.80 -6.32
CA GLY A 241 -16.98 -24.80 -5.27
C GLY A 241 -16.03 -24.58 -4.11
N VAL A 242 -16.35 -25.18 -2.97
CA VAL A 242 -15.40 -25.42 -1.88
C VAL A 242 -15.11 -26.92 -1.89
N GLU A 243 -13.88 -27.34 -2.22
CA GLU A 243 -13.59 -28.76 -2.46
C GLU A 243 -13.40 -29.58 -1.17
N ASP A 244 -12.88 -28.96 -0.09
CA ASP A 244 -12.63 -29.67 1.18
C ASP A 244 -13.42 -29.17 2.41
N THR A 245 -13.15 -27.98 2.97
CA THR A 245 -13.78 -27.54 4.24
C THR A 245 -14.42 -26.15 4.20
N LEU A 246 -15.63 -26.02 4.78
CA LEU A 246 -16.39 -24.77 4.92
C LEU A 246 -16.94 -24.67 6.35
N VAL A 247 -16.51 -23.68 7.15
CA VAL A 247 -17.01 -23.52 8.53
C VAL A 247 -17.41 -22.08 8.83
N LEU A 248 -18.69 -21.93 9.21
CA LEU A 248 -19.42 -20.73 9.58
C LEU A 248 -19.88 -20.81 11.04
N ALA A 249 -19.71 -19.74 11.86
CA ALA A 249 -20.59 -19.49 13.02
C ALA A 249 -20.44 -18.06 13.58
N GLY A 250 -21.33 -17.07 13.35
CA GLY A 250 -22.56 -16.97 12.53
C GLY A 250 -23.10 -15.51 12.52
N GLY A 251 -24.13 -15.11 11.75
CA GLY A 251 -24.98 -15.87 10.81
C GLY A 251 -25.42 -15.10 9.55
N VAL A 252 -26.08 -15.78 8.59
CA VAL A 252 -26.57 -15.21 7.32
C VAL A 252 -28.05 -14.84 7.41
N GLU A 253 -28.49 -13.62 7.08
CA GLU A 253 -29.93 -13.26 7.21
C GLU A 253 -30.66 -12.57 6.01
N ASP A 254 -30.12 -12.55 4.78
CA ASP A 254 -30.84 -12.87 3.48
C ASP A 254 -30.23 -12.20 2.21
N ALA A 255 -29.28 -12.78 1.47
CA ALA A 255 -29.57 -13.93 0.63
C ALA A 255 -28.32 -14.64 0.07
N LEU A 256 -28.27 -15.94 0.31
CA LEU A 256 -27.18 -16.86 0.03
C LEU A 256 -27.40 -17.60 -1.30
N VAL A 257 -26.47 -17.61 -2.27
CA VAL A 257 -26.55 -18.49 -3.44
C VAL A 257 -25.20 -19.08 -3.85
N LEU A 258 -24.98 -20.34 -3.44
CA LEU A 258 -23.97 -21.29 -3.94
C LEU A 258 -24.43 -21.97 -5.24
N ALA A 259 -23.57 -22.18 -6.24
CA ALA A 259 -23.70 -23.25 -7.22
C ALA A 259 -22.39 -23.57 -7.95
N GLY A 260 -21.71 -24.64 -7.51
CA GLY A 260 -20.59 -25.29 -8.20
C GLY A 260 -20.03 -26.41 -7.37
#